data_AF-A0A936N543-F1
#
_entry.id   AF-A0A936N543-F1
#
_cell.length_a   1.000
_cell.length_b   1.000
_cell.length_c   1.000
_cell.angle_alpha   90.00
_cell.angle_beta   90.00
_cell.angle_gamma   90.00
#
_symmetry.space_group_name_H-M   'P 1'
#
loop_
_entity.id
_entity.type
_entity.pdbx_description
1 polymer ?
#
loop_
_entity_poly.entity_id
_entity_poly.type
_entity_poly.pdbx_seq_one_letter_code
_entity_poly.pdbx_strand_id
1 'polypeptide(L)'
;MKRPKIISLICVIGYIITIFSFPQVFSPAVKKLGLFMPAIYGLLVSVYFISCVGIWHLKQWGVQLFLISFFAKTIFFILTKQTGGAFYLGIMISVISIFFLMRNFSKMSANL
;
A
#
# COMPACT_ATOMS: atom_id res chain seq x y z
N MET A 1 -13.16 -10.34 19.61
CA MET A 1 -13.10 -10.86 18.22
C MET A 1 -11.72 -11.46 17.98
N LYS A 2 -11.62 -12.72 17.52
CA LYS A 2 -10.31 -13.35 17.24
C LYS A 2 -9.80 -12.86 15.88
N ARG A 3 -8.63 -12.23 15.86
CA ARG A 3 -8.04 -11.64 14.65
C ARG A 3 -7.73 -12.75 13.63
N PRO A 4 -8.16 -12.66 12.37
CA PRO A 4 -7.80 -13.63 11.34
C PRO A 4 -6.29 -13.61 11.11
N LYS A 5 -5.63 -14.77 11.21
CA LYS A 5 -4.17 -14.90 10.99
C LYS A 5 -3.72 -14.38 9.63
N ILE A 6 -4.58 -14.53 8.60
CA ILE A 6 -4.36 -14.07 7.23
C ILE A 6 -4.16 -12.54 7.17
N ILE A 7 -4.98 -11.76 7.89
CA ILE A 7 -4.86 -10.30 7.90
C ILE A 7 -3.55 -9.87 8.57
N SER A 8 -3.15 -10.57 9.62
CA SER A 8 -1.87 -10.31 10.29
C SER A 8 -0.69 -10.57 9.34
N LEU A 9 -0.73 -11.67 8.58
CA LEU A 9 0.31 -12.00 7.61
C LEU A 9 0.41 -10.91 6.52
N ILE A 10 -0.72 -10.49 5.95
CA ILE A 10 -0.77 -9.42 4.93
C ILE A 10 -0.17 -8.12 5.47
N CYS A 11 -0.50 -7.74 6.71
CA CYS A 11 0.04 -6.50 7.30
C CYS A 11 1.55 -6.60 7.55
N VAL A 12 2.06 -7.74 8.03
CA VAL A 12 3.50 -7.95 8.24
C VAL A 12 4.25 -7.83 6.91
N ILE A 13 3.75 -8.49 5.85
CA ILE A 13 4.32 -8.37 4.50
C ILE A 13 4.27 -6.90 4.03
N GLY A 14 3.14 -6.21 4.25
CA GLY A 14 2.99 -4.79 3.92
C GLY A 14 4.00 -3.89 4.64
N TYR A 15 4.25 -4.13 5.93
CA TYR A 15 5.27 -3.38 6.68
C TYR A 15 6.67 -3.62 6.13
N ILE A 16 7.03 -4.87 5.84
CA ILE A 16 8.33 -5.21 5.25
C ILE A 16 8.51 -4.47 3.92
N ILE A 17 7.51 -4.51 3.04
CA ILE A 17 7.53 -3.80 1.75
C ILE A 17 7.69 -2.29 1.96
N THR A 18 7.01 -1.71 2.95
CA THR A 18 7.11 -0.27 3.27
C THR A 18 8.52 0.11 3.69
N ILE A 19 9.15 -0.69 4.56
CA ILE A 19 10.53 -0.46 5.03
C ILE A 19 11.50 -0.48 3.84
N PHE A 20 11.33 -1.41 2.90
CA PHE A 20 12.17 -1.42 1.68
C PHE A 20 11.85 -0.27 0.72
N SER A 21 10.61 0.20 0.67
CA SER A 21 10.20 1.31 -0.20
C SER A 21 10.68 2.67 0.30
N PHE A 22 10.88 2.83 1.61
CA PHE A 22 11.24 4.12 2.20
C PHE A 22 12.63 4.64 1.74
N PRO A 23 13.72 3.84 1.74
CA PRO A 23 15.00 4.26 1.16
C PRO A 23 14.91 4.56 -0.35
N GLN A 24 14.02 3.89 -1.08
CA GLN A 24 13.85 4.11 -2.51
C GLN A 24 13.35 5.50 -2.85
N VAL A 25 12.64 6.17 -1.92
CA VAL A 25 12.22 7.57 -2.04
C VAL A 25 13.41 8.50 -2.30
N PHE A 26 14.57 8.21 -1.68
CA PHE A 26 15.78 9.00 -1.81
C PHE A 26 16.67 8.58 -2.99
N SER A 27 16.29 7.52 -3.70
CA SER A 27 17.11 6.96 -4.78
C SER A 27 17.25 7.94 -5.95
N PRO A 28 18.39 7.92 -6.67
CA PRO A 28 18.58 8.75 -7.86
C PRO A 28 17.56 8.43 -8.96
N ALA A 29 17.00 7.22 -8.99
CA ALA A 29 15.95 6.84 -9.94
C ALA A 29 14.69 7.70 -9.79
N VAL A 30 14.28 7.99 -8.55
CA VAL A 30 13.10 8.84 -8.28
C VAL A 30 13.44 10.32 -8.45
N LYS A 31 14.64 10.75 -8.06
CA LYS A 31 15.08 12.15 -8.22
C LYS A 31 15.17 12.58 -9.70
N LYS A 32 15.51 11.66 -10.60
CA LYS A 32 15.56 11.92 -12.06
C LYS A 32 14.18 12.19 -12.68
N LEU A 33 13.09 11.80 -12.01
CA LEU A 33 11.72 12.01 -12.51
C LEU A 33 11.21 13.45 -12.28
N GLY A 34 11.85 14.21 -11.38
CA GLY A 34 11.51 15.60 -11.09
C GLY A 34 11.75 15.98 -9.63
N LEU A 35 11.90 17.28 -9.36
CA LEU A 35 12.19 17.84 -8.03
C LEU A 35 11.15 17.45 -6.96
N PHE A 36 9.86 17.39 -7.33
CA PHE A 36 8.76 17.05 -6.42
C PHE A 36 8.41 15.55 -6.37
N MET A 37 8.99 14.73 -7.25
CA MET A 37 8.65 13.30 -7.36
C MET A 37 9.01 12.49 -6.10
N PRO A 38 10.17 12.71 -5.45
CA PRO A 38 10.47 12.07 -4.16
C PRO A 38 9.43 12.40 -3.08
N ALA A 39 8.96 13.64 -3.01
CA ALA A 39 7.97 14.05 -2.01
C ALA A 39 6.62 13.32 -2.23
N ILE A 40 6.16 13.25 -3.49
CA ILE A 40 4.92 12.54 -3.86
C ILE A 40 5.07 11.03 -3.56
N TYR A 41 6.21 10.43 -3.91
CA TYR A 41 6.46 9.02 -3.66
C TYR A 41 6.53 8.72 -2.15
N GLY A 42 7.17 9.57 -1.36
CA GLY A 42 7.19 9.46 0.10
C GLY A 42 5.79 9.56 0.71
N LEU A 43 4.94 10.45 0.19
CA LEU A 43 3.54 10.55 0.60
C LEU A 43 2.77 9.25 0.30
N LEU A 44 2.94 8.69 -0.90
CA LEU A 44 2.30 7.40 -1.27
C LEU A 44 2.72 6.26 -0.34
N VAL A 45 4.02 6.15 -0.01
CA VAL A 45 4.53 5.15 0.94
C VAL A 45 3.96 5.37 2.33
N SER A 46 3.80 6.62 2.76
CA SER A 46 3.25 6.97 4.07
C SER A 46 1.76 6.64 4.18
N VAL A 47 0.97 6.96 3.15
CA VAL A 47 -0.46 6.59 3.09
C VAL A 47 -0.63 5.07 3.11
N TYR A 48 0.20 4.34 2.37
CA TYR A 48 0.21 2.88 2.39
C TYR A 48 0.53 2.34 3.80
N PHE A 49 1.55 2.88 4.48
CA PHE A 49 1.88 2.50 5.85
C PHE A 49 0.70 2.74 6.82
N ILE A 50 0.10 3.92 6.76
CA ILE A 50 -1.06 4.29 7.59
C ILE A 50 -2.23 3.34 7.32
N SER A 51 -2.43 2.92 6.07
CA SER A 51 -3.46 1.93 5.71
C SER A 51 -3.20 0.57 6.36
N CYS A 52 -1.95 0.10 6.39
CA CYS A 52 -1.56 -1.13 7.07
C CYS A 52 -1.80 -1.04 8.59
N VAL A 53 -1.57 0.12 9.21
CA VAL A 53 -1.91 0.35 10.62
C VAL A 53 -3.43 0.28 10.84
N GLY A 54 -4.23 0.91 9.99
CA GLY A 54 -5.69 0.85 10.07
C GLY A 54 -6.24 -0.59 9.95
N ILE A 55 -5.69 -1.35 8.99
CA ILE A 55 -6.00 -2.79 8.82
C ILE A 55 -5.49 -3.60 10.03
N TRP A 56 -4.38 -3.17 10.65
CA TRP A 56 -3.86 -3.80 11.86
C TRP A 56 -4.92 -3.82 12.97
N HIS A 57 -5.55 -2.68 13.18
CA HIS A 57 -6.61 -2.50 14.16
C HIS A 57 -8.00 -2.94 13.70
N LEU A 58 -8.11 -3.66 12.56
CA LEU A 58 -9.37 -4.13 11.97
C LEU A 58 -10.40 -3.00 11.75
N LYS A 59 -9.93 -1.79 11.44
CA LYS A 59 -10.81 -0.66 11.15
C LYS A 59 -11.07 -0.55 9.65
N GLN A 60 -12.32 -0.28 9.27
CA GLN A 60 -12.75 -0.21 7.87
C GLN A 60 -12.04 0.91 7.07
N TRP A 61 -11.71 2.05 7.71
CA TRP A 61 -10.97 3.13 7.06
C TRP A 61 -9.57 2.70 6.58
N GLY A 62 -8.95 1.73 7.24
CA GLY A 62 -7.66 1.19 6.82
C GLY A 62 -7.74 0.50 5.46
N VAL A 63 -8.84 -0.24 5.20
CA VAL A 63 -9.07 -0.87 3.90
C VAL A 63 -9.36 0.18 2.82
N GLN A 64 -10.12 1.22 3.14
CA GLN A 64 -10.39 2.33 2.21
C GLN A 64 -9.09 3.05 1.82
N LEU A 65 -8.24 3.39 2.80
CA LEU A 65 -6.94 3.99 2.52
C LEU A 65 -6.01 3.07 1.72
N PHE A 66 -6.06 1.75 1.98
CA PHE A 66 -5.26 0.79 1.22
C PHE A 66 -5.67 0.80 -0.25
N LEU A 67 -6.97 0.85 -0.52
CA LEU A 67 -7.54 0.91 -1.85
C LEU A 67 -7.18 2.23 -2.56
N ILE A 68 -7.28 3.36 -1.86
CA ILE A 68 -6.83 4.68 -2.37
C ILE A 68 -5.34 4.65 -2.67
N SER A 69 -4.51 4.12 -1.76
CA SER A 69 -3.07 4.03 -1.95
C SER A 69 -2.69 3.18 -3.16
N PHE A 70 -3.43 2.10 -3.42
CA PHE A 70 -3.23 1.24 -4.58
C PHE A 70 -3.48 1.99 -5.89
N PHE A 71 -4.62 2.67 -6.01
CA PHE A 71 -4.93 3.46 -7.20
C PHE A 71 -3.95 4.62 -7.39
N ALA A 72 -3.67 5.38 -6.32
CA ALA A 72 -2.73 6.50 -6.37
C ALA A 72 -1.32 6.06 -6.77
N LYS A 73 -0.84 4.94 -6.22
CA LYS A 73 0.46 4.35 -6.59
C LYS A 73 0.47 3.87 -8.03
N THR A 74 -0.61 3.23 -8.50
CA THR A 74 -0.73 2.76 -9.89
C THR A 74 -0.68 3.91 -10.88
N ILE A 75 -1.44 4.98 -10.61
CA ILE A 75 -1.43 6.20 -11.44
C ILE A 75 -0.03 6.83 -11.46
N PHE A 76 0.65 6.91 -10.31
CA PHE A 76 2.01 7.45 -10.22
C PHE A 76 3.01 6.66 -11.11
N PHE A 77 2.98 5.33 -11.06
CA PHE A 77 3.87 4.50 -11.89
C PHE A 77 3.56 4.60 -13.39
N ILE A 78 2.28 4.74 -13.76
CA ILE A 78 1.88 4.96 -15.16
C ILE A 78 2.38 6.32 -15.66
N LEU A 79 2.19 7.39 -14.89
CA LEU A 79 2.63 8.74 -15.24
C LEU A 79 4.15 8.84 -15.40
N THR A 80 4.90 8.12 -14.54
CA THR A 80 6.37 8.11 -14.56
C THR A 80 6.96 7.11 -15.56
N LYS A 81 6.10 6.39 -16.32
CA LYS A 81 6.49 5.33 -17.28
C LYS A 81 7.40 4.26 -16.68
N GLN A 82 7.39 4.07 -15.37
CA GLN A 82 8.14 3.02 -14.67
C GLN A 82 7.34 1.71 -14.66
N THR A 83 7.10 1.15 -15.85
CA THR A 83 6.35 -0.11 -16.03
C THR A 83 7.30 -1.32 -16.11
N GLY A 84 8.12 -1.51 -15.07
CA GLY A 84 9.03 -2.66 -14.98
C GLY A 84 8.34 -3.94 -14.49
N GLY A 85 9.05 -5.08 -14.47
CA GLY A 85 8.49 -6.35 -13.96
C GLY A 85 8.02 -6.29 -12.50
N ALA A 86 8.71 -5.51 -11.66
CA ALA A 86 8.32 -5.28 -10.27
C ALA A 86 6.96 -4.55 -10.12
N PHE A 87 6.58 -3.73 -11.10
CA PHE A 87 5.28 -3.04 -11.12
C PHE A 87 4.13 -4.04 -11.31
N TYR A 88 4.25 -4.94 -12.29
CA TYR A 88 3.24 -5.99 -12.54
C TYR A 88 3.10 -6.95 -11.36
N LEU A 89 4.22 -7.38 -10.76
CA LEU A 89 4.19 -8.21 -9.55
C LEU A 89 3.54 -7.47 -8.37
N GLY A 90 3.86 -6.19 -8.19
CA GLY A 90 3.26 -5.34 -7.17
C GLY A 90 1.74 -5.23 -7.33
N ILE A 91 1.25 -5.03 -8.56
CA ILE A 91 -0.19 -5.00 -8.85
C ILE A 91 -0.84 -6.33 -8.48
N MET A 92 -0.27 -7.46 -8.90
CA MET A 92 -0.85 -8.78 -8.62
C MET A 92 -0.95 -9.04 -7.11
N ILE A 93 0.11 -8.74 -6.34
CA ILE A 93 0.13 -8.89 -4.88
C ILE A 93 -0.91 -7.97 -4.23
N SER A 94 -1.02 -6.71 -4.68
CA SER A 94 -2.00 -5.77 -4.17
C SER A 94 -3.43 -6.21 -4.46
N VAL A 95 -3.73 -6.70 -5.68
CA VAL A 95 -5.07 -7.19 -6.05
C VAL A 95 -5.47 -8.40 -5.20
N ILE A 96 -4.56 -9.36 -5.00
CA ILE A 96 -4.79 -10.52 -4.12
C ILE A 96 -5.06 -10.04 -2.69
N SER A 97 -4.27 -9.08 -2.20
CA SER A 97 -4.43 -8.50 -0.86
C SER A 97 -5.79 -7.81 -0.71
N ILE A 98 -6.21 -7.03 -1.71
CA ILE A 98 -7.53 -6.37 -1.74
C ILE A 98 -8.65 -7.41 -1.72
N PHE A 99 -8.54 -8.47 -2.52
CA PHE A 99 -9.55 -9.54 -2.55
C PHE A 99 -9.73 -10.19 -1.17
N PHE A 100 -8.62 -10.51 -0.48
CA PHE A 100 -8.66 -11.06 0.88
C PHE A 100 -9.19 -10.05 1.91
N LEU A 101 -8.87 -8.77 1.77
CA LEU A 101 -9.37 -7.71 2.67
C LEU A 101 -10.88 -7.49 2.47
N MET A 102 -11.35 -7.43 1.23
CA MET A 102 -12.77 -7.30 0.89
C MET A 102 -13.60 -8.48 1.45
N ARG A 103 -13.09 -9.72 1.33
CA ARG A 103 -13.77 -10.89 1.90
C ARG A 103 -13.90 -10.84 3.43
N ASN A 104 -12.97 -10.17 4.11
CA ASN A 104 -12.98 -10.00 5.56
C ASN A 104 -13.57 -8.64 6.01
N PHE A 105 -14.04 -7.80 5.08
CA PHE A 105 -14.53 -6.45 5.36
C PHE A 105 -15.77 -6.44 6.26
N SER A 106 -16.68 -7.39 6.08
CA SER A 106 -17.89 -7.55 6.90
C SER A 106 -17.59 -7.86 8.38
N LYS A 107 -16.38 -8.33 8.70
CA LYS A 107 -15.96 -8.67 10.08
C LYS A 107 -15.23 -7.52 10.79
N MET A 108 -14.99 -6.41 10.09
CA MET A 108 -14.30 -5.24 10.62
C MET A 108 -15.32 -4.27 11.22
N SER A 109 -15.00 -3.68 12.37
CA SER A 109 -15.90 -2.73 13.04
C SER A 109 -16.11 -1.51 12.16
N ALA A 110 -17.38 -1.18 11.90
CA ALA A 110 -17.74 0.13 11.36
C ALA A 110 -17.28 1.21 12.33
N ASN A 111 -16.72 2.29 11.78
CA ASN A 111 -16.17 3.41 12.54
C ASN A 111 -17.19 3.90 13.58
N LEU A 112 -16.88 3.67 14.86
CA LEU A 112 -17.39 4.45 15.97
C LEU A 112 -16.42 5.61 16.21
#